data_AF-A0A1M3KW67-F1
#
_entry.id   AF-A0A1M3KW67-F1
#
_cell.length_a   1.000
_cell.length_b   1.000
_cell.length_c   1.000
_cell.angle_alpha   90.00
_cell.angle_beta   90.00
_cell.angle_gamma   90.00
#
_symmetry.space_group_name_H-M   'P 1'
#
loop_
_entity.id
_entity.type
_entity.pdbx_description
1 polymer ?
#
loop_
_entity_poly.entity_id
_entity_poly.type
_entity_poly.pdbx_seq_one_letter_code
_entity_poly.pdbx_strand_id
1 'polypeptide(L)'
;MVNIITTQIKDVVILEPKIFGDDRGYFFESYNQTEFNTSIRTVRFVQDNESKSCYGVLRGLHFQKPPFAQSKLVRVIEGEVLDVAVDIRRNSPTFGKHVAVKLSGENHRQLFIPRGFAHGFVVLSNEAVFQYKCDNSYSPQSEGAIAWNDPEIGIDWIVAPEDIILSEKDTRHPFLKDATELFDYNIDYYTETSVSI
;
A
#
# COMPACT_ATOMS: atom_id res chain seq x y z
N MET A 1 19.74 7.20 -6.98
CA MET A 1 20.08 5.88 -6.44
C MET A 1 19.39 5.68 -5.10
N VAL A 2 18.13 5.27 -5.22
CA VAL A 2 17.29 4.71 -4.17
C VAL A 2 17.84 3.34 -3.79
N ASN A 3 17.90 3.04 -2.50
CA ASN A 3 18.19 1.71 -2.01
C ASN A 3 16.89 0.90 -2.00
N ILE A 4 16.90 -0.28 -2.62
CA ILE A 4 15.73 -1.17 -2.67
C ILE A 4 15.93 -2.30 -1.65
N ILE A 5 15.05 -2.35 -0.66
CA ILE A 5 15.07 -3.38 0.38
C ILE A 5 13.96 -4.38 0.07
N THR A 6 14.35 -5.64 -0.11
CA THR A 6 13.42 -6.74 -0.33
C THR A 6 12.69 -7.09 0.96
N THR A 7 11.42 -7.47 0.83
CA THR A 7 10.61 -7.94 1.96
C THR A 7 10.42 -9.46 1.87
N GLN A 8 9.70 -10.04 2.83
CA GLN A 8 9.34 -11.47 2.80
C GLN A 8 8.45 -11.85 1.59
N ILE A 9 7.80 -10.88 0.96
CA ILE A 9 7.09 -11.06 -0.32
C ILE A 9 7.84 -10.25 -1.37
N LYS A 10 8.59 -10.93 -2.25
CA LYS A 10 9.57 -10.30 -3.15
C LYS A 10 9.00 -9.20 -4.06
N ASP A 11 7.71 -9.26 -4.37
CA ASP A 11 7.02 -8.29 -5.22
C ASP A 11 6.73 -6.96 -4.50
N VAL A 12 6.68 -6.98 -3.16
CA VAL A 12 6.50 -5.81 -2.30
C VAL A 12 7.89 -5.36 -1.83
N VAL A 13 8.27 -4.13 -2.16
CA VAL A 13 9.62 -3.62 -1.89
C VAL A 13 9.58 -2.27 -1.18
N ILE A 14 10.57 -2.05 -0.31
CA ILE A 14 10.75 -0.77 0.36
C ILE A 14 11.77 0.04 -0.44
N LEU A 15 11.42 1.29 -0.72
CA LEU A 15 12.31 2.27 -1.33
C LEU A 15 12.86 3.16 -0.22
N GLU A 16 14.17 3.17 -0.05
CA GLU A 16 14.87 4.05 0.88
C GLU A 16 15.61 5.13 0.09
N PRO A 17 15.14 6.39 0.13
CA PRO A 17 15.74 7.46 -0.66
C PRO A 17 17.08 7.90 -0.08
N LYS A 18 17.94 8.44 -0.95
CA LYS A 18 19.12 9.16 -0.50
C LYS A 18 18.73 10.59 -0.12
N ILE A 19 18.90 10.92 1.16
CA ILE A 19 18.58 12.24 1.71
C ILE A 19 19.81 13.15 1.65
N PHE A 20 19.61 14.39 1.20
CA PHE A 20 20.62 15.44 1.17
C PHE A 20 20.19 16.55 2.14
N GLY A 21 20.86 16.65 3.30
CA GLY A 21 20.56 17.66 4.32
C GLY A 21 21.60 18.78 4.38
N ASP A 22 21.15 19.98 4.74
CA ASP A 22 21.99 21.13 5.11
C ASP A 22 21.25 22.02 6.13
N ASP A 23 21.83 23.15 6.54
CA ASP A 23 21.27 24.05 7.56
C ASP A 23 19.87 24.61 7.21
N ARG A 24 19.41 24.47 5.96
CA ARG A 24 18.07 24.89 5.51
C ARG A 24 17.01 23.79 5.65
N GLY A 25 17.43 22.54 5.86
CA GLY A 25 16.54 21.36 5.89
C GLY A 25 17.10 20.20 5.08
N TYR A 26 16.23 19.48 4.38
CA TYR A 26 16.64 18.35 3.53
C TYR A 26 15.95 18.37 2.16
N PHE A 27 16.57 17.69 1.20
CA PHE A 27 16.07 17.45 -0.14
C PHE A 27 16.29 15.99 -0.52
N PHE A 28 15.34 15.42 -1.27
CA PHE A 28 15.52 14.18 -1.98
C PHE A 28 14.52 14.06 -3.14
N GLU A 29 14.89 13.29 -4.16
CA GLU A 29 13.96 12.89 -5.21
C GLU A 29 13.01 11.83 -4.68
N SER A 30 11.79 12.25 -4.31
CA SER A 30 10.78 11.31 -3.81
C SER A 30 10.25 10.36 -4.88
N TYR A 31 10.37 10.70 -6.16
CA TYR A 31 10.03 9.80 -7.25
C TYR A 31 10.79 10.20 -8.51
N ASN A 32 11.37 9.21 -9.19
CA ASN A 32 11.99 9.36 -10.50
C ASN A 32 11.49 8.21 -11.40
N GLN A 33 10.77 8.54 -12.47
CA GLN A 33 10.12 7.56 -13.36
C GLN A 33 11.12 6.59 -13.99
N THR A 34 12.26 7.10 -14.45
CA THR A 34 13.27 6.29 -15.13
C THR A 34 13.91 5.32 -14.14
N GLU A 35 14.32 5.82 -12.97
CA GLU A 35 14.92 4.99 -11.92
C GLU A 35 13.95 3.93 -11.41
N PHE A 36 12.69 4.29 -11.17
CA PHE A 36 11.66 3.34 -10.74
C PHE A 36 11.45 2.22 -11.76
N ASN A 37 11.35 2.56 -13.05
CA ASN A 37 11.16 1.60 -14.13
C ASN A 37 12.35 0.64 -14.27
N THR A 38 13.57 1.15 -14.11
CA THR A 38 14.80 0.35 -14.20
C THR A 38 15.01 -0.55 -12.99
N SER A 39 14.71 -0.06 -11.78
CA SER A 39 15.04 -0.76 -10.53
C SER A 39 13.92 -1.66 -10.00
N ILE A 40 12.66 -1.38 -10.33
CA ILE A 40 11.51 -2.07 -9.74
C ILE A 40 10.65 -2.68 -10.83
N ARG A 41 9.93 -1.85 -11.60
CA ARG A 41 9.13 -2.28 -12.76
C ARG A 41 8.60 -1.09 -13.54
N THR A 42 8.30 -1.31 -14.82
CA THR A 42 7.63 -0.31 -15.65
C THR A 42 6.19 -0.08 -15.16
N VAL A 43 5.94 1.09 -14.57
CA VAL A 43 4.62 1.53 -14.09
C VAL A 43 4.45 3.01 -14.37
N ARG A 44 3.28 3.42 -14.85
CA ARG A 44 2.92 4.84 -15.00
C ARG A 44 1.89 5.20 -13.93
N PHE A 45 2.31 5.98 -12.94
CA PHE A 45 1.38 6.55 -11.97
C PHE A 45 0.55 7.67 -12.62
N VAL A 46 -0.76 7.66 -12.37
CA VAL A 46 -1.74 8.58 -12.99
C VAL A 46 -2.58 9.33 -11.98
N GLN A 47 -2.49 8.97 -10.70
CA GLN A 47 -3.25 9.60 -9.63
C GLN A 47 -2.37 9.73 -8.38
N ASP A 48 -2.41 10.91 -7.77
CA ASP A 48 -1.82 11.21 -6.47
C ASP A 48 -2.94 11.45 -5.45
N ASN A 49 -2.78 10.89 -4.27
CA ASN A 49 -3.73 11.01 -3.17
C ASN A 49 -2.98 11.38 -1.88
N GLU A 50 -3.67 12.09 -1.00
CA GLU A 50 -3.17 12.45 0.33
C GLU A 50 -4.29 12.28 1.36
N SER A 51 -3.93 11.83 2.55
CA SER A 51 -4.83 11.81 3.70
C SER A 51 -4.11 12.26 4.95
N LYS A 52 -4.82 12.98 5.82
CA LYS A 52 -4.39 13.29 7.19
C LYS A 52 -5.28 12.56 8.17
N SER A 53 -4.68 11.85 9.12
CA SER A 53 -5.39 10.99 10.08
C SER A 53 -4.76 11.11 11.47
N CYS A 54 -5.55 10.94 12.53
CA CYS A 54 -5.06 10.93 13.91
C CYS A 54 -4.65 9.52 14.37
N TYR A 55 -3.96 9.43 15.52
CA TYR A 55 -3.59 8.18 16.19
C TYR A 55 -4.72 7.16 16.19
N GLY A 56 -4.39 5.89 15.93
CA GLY A 56 -5.33 4.77 15.98
C GLY A 56 -6.25 4.65 14.76
N VAL A 57 -6.31 5.66 13.88
CA VAL A 57 -7.06 5.55 12.63
C VAL A 57 -6.43 4.47 11.75
N LEU A 58 -7.24 3.46 11.43
CA LEU A 58 -6.91 2.39 10.50
C LEU A 58 -7.74 2.55 9.24
N ARG A 59 -7.07 2.51 8.08
CA ARG A 59 -7.71 2.50 6.76
C ARG A 59 -7.31 1.22 6.04
N GLY A 60 -8.26 0.35 5.75
CA GLY A 60 -7.98 -0.88 5.02
C GLY A 60 -8.78 -2.10 5.47
N LEU A 61 -8.53 -3.26 4.87
CA LEU A 61 -7.58 -3.49 3.77
C LEU A 61 -8.29 -3.30 2.42
N HIS A 62 -7.77 -2.46 1.54
CA HIS A 62 -8.46 -2.08 0.29
C HIS A 62 -7.68 -2.47 -0.96
N PHE A 63 -8.42 -2.79 -2.02
CA PHE A 63 -7.91 -2.99 -3.37
C PHE A 63 -8.95 -2.53 -4.41
N GLN A 64 -8.51 -2.41 -5.66
CA GLN A 64 -9.39 -2.21 -6.81
C GLN A 64 -9.32 -3.48 -7.68
N LYS A 65 -10.46 -4.04 -8.04
CA LYS A 65 -10.60 -5.23 -8.88
C LYS A 65 -10.27 -4.89 -10.34
N PRO A 66 -9.78 -5.86 -11.14
CA PRO A 66 -9.68 -5.70 -12.59
C PRO A 66 -11.02 -5.24 -13.20
N PRO A 67 -11.00 -4.38 -14.24
CA PRO A 67 -9.83 -3.85 -14.95
C PRO A 67 -9.17 -2.62 -14.28
N PHE A 68 -9.66 -2.19 -13.11
CA PHE A 68 -9.18 -0.99 -12.41
C PHE A 68 -8.12 -1.30 -11.35
N ALA A 69 -7.47 -2.47 -11.43
CA ALA A 69 -6.43 -2.86 -10.48
C ALA A 69 -5.33 -1.79 -10.38
N GLN A 70 -4.90 -1.51 -9.16
CA GLN A 70 -3.93 -0.46 -8.85
C GLN A 70 -2.69 -1.04 -8.18
N SER A 71 -1.53 -0.62 -8.66
CA SER A 71 -0.34 -0.55 -7.82
C SER A 71 -0.39 0.72 -6.98
N LYS A 72 0.25 0.69 -5.81
CA LYS A 72 0.43 1.85 -4.95
C LYS A 72 1.91 2.08 -4.67
N LEU A 73 2.36 3.32 -4.70
CA LEU A 73 3.61 3.76 -4.09
C LEU A 73 3.28 4.71 -2.97
N VAL A 74 3.51 4.30 -1.72
CA VAL A 74 3.00 4.97 -0.53
C VAL A 74 4.13 5.49 0.36
N ARG A 75 3.91 6.62 1.04
CA ARG A 75 4.87 7.21 1.98
C ARG A 75 4.18 8.08 3.03
N VAL A 76 4.92 8.39 4.10
CA VAL A 76 4.52 9.37 5.10
C VAL A 76 5.31 10.66 4.91
N ILE A 77 4.61 11.79 4.96
CA ILE A 77 5.20 13.14 4.91
C ILE A 77 5.48 13.64 6.33
N GLU A 78 4.54 13.42 7.24
CA GLU A 78 4.60 13.81 8.65
C GLU A 78 4.00 12.70 9.51
N GLY A 79 4.56 12.45 10.69
CA GLY A 79 4.12 11.41 11.61
C GLY A 79 4.67 10.02 11.26
N GLU A 80 3.99 8.99 11.73
CA GLU A 80 4.36 7.58 11.57
C GLU A 80 3.11 6.70 11.40
N VAL A 81 3.20 5.70 10.52
CA VAL A 81 2.20 4.65 10.33
C VAL A 81 2.85 3.27 10.32
N LEU A 82 2.09 2.24 10.68
CA LEU A 82 2.37 0.88 10.23
C LEU A 82 1.60 0.64 8.92
N ASP A 83 2.32 0.50 7.80
CA ASP A 83 1.75 0.22 6.49
C ASP A 83 1.81 -1.27 6.18
N VAL A 84 0.72 -1.82 5.65
CA VAL A 84 0.52 -3.26 5.47
C VAL A 84 0.04 -3.58 4.07
N ALA A 85 0.69 -4.55 3.43
CA ALA A 85 0.28 -5.13 2.16
C ALA A 85 0.03 -6.64 2.33
N VAL A 86 -1.15 -7.11 1.94
CA VAL A 86 -1.55 -8.52 2.00
C VAL A 86 -1.65 -9.09 0.59
N ASP A 87 -1.01 -10.23 0.36
CA ASP A 87 -1.12 -10.95 -0.90
C ASP A 87 -2.47 -11.66 -1.00
N ILE A 88 -3.33 -11.15 -1.87
CA ILE A 88 -4.67 -11.69 -2.11
C ILE A 88 -4.78 -12.41 -3.46
N ARG A 89 -3.64 -12.82 -4.04
CA ARG A 89 -3.58 -13.56 -5.31
C ARG A 89 -3.71 -15.05 -5.06
N ARG A 90 -4.83 -15.64 -5.44
CA ARG A 90 -5.02 -17.10 -5.41
C ARG A 90 -3.88 -17.79 -6.15
N ASN A 91 -3.48 -18.97 -5.68
CA ASN A 91 -2.33 -19.74 -6.18
C ASN A 91 -0.95 -19.10 -5.92
N SER A 92 -0.87 -17.93 -5.28
CA SER A 92 0.41 -17.38 -4.84
C SER A 92 1.04 -18.25 -3.76
N PRO A 93 2.37 -18.49 -3.78
CA PRO A 93 3.08 -19.14 -2.68
C PRO A 93 2.99 -18.34 -1.36
N THR A 94 2.64 -17.06 -1.43
CA THR A 94 2.47 -16.17 -0.29
C THR A 94 1.02 -15.75 -0.07
N PHE A 95 0.02 -16.44 -0.66
CA PHE A 95 -1.39 -16.11 -0.46
C PHE A 95 -1.77 -16.04 1.02
N GLY A 96 -2.43 -14.94 1.41
CA GLY A 96 -2.81 -14.65 2.80
C GLY A 96 -1.66 -14.22 3.71
N LYS A 97 -0.41 -14.16 3.20
CA LYS A 97 0.72 -13.56 3.92
C LYS A 97 0.74 -12.06 3.69
N HIS A 98 1.32 -11.34 4.63
CA HIS A 98 1.41 -9.89 4.59
C HIS A 98 2.85 -9.42 4.78
N VAL A 99 3.10 -8.18 4.40
CA VAL A 99 4.28 -7.38 4.72
C VAL A 99 3.79 -6.21 5.58
N ALA A 100 4.50 -5.91 6.68
CA ALA A 100 4.21 -4.76 7.53
C ALA A 100 5.47 -3.92 7.70
N VAL A 101 5.39 -2.60 7.45
CA VAL A 101 6.53 -1.69 7.45
C VAL A 101 6.16 -0.40 8.16
N LYS A 102 7.00 0.04 9.09
CA LYS A 102 6.88 1.38 9.67
C LYS A 102 7.37 2.43 8.67
N LEU A 103 6.48 3.31 8.24
CA LEU A 103 6.78 4.45 7.39
C LEU A 103 6.62 5.72 8.22
N SER A 104 7.57 6.64 8.10
CA SER A 104 7.50 7.90 8.84
C SER A 104 8.03 9.07 8.02
N GLY A 105 7.62 10.27 8.42
CA GLY A 105 8.19 11.51 7.88
C GLY A 105 9.68 11.65 8.18
N GLU A 106 10.22 10.89 9.15
CA GLU A 106 11.64 10.89 9.53
C GLU A 106 12.47 9.89 8.72
N ASN A 107 11.96 8.67 8.50
CA ASN A 107 12.71 7.65 7.75
C ASN A 107 12.61 7.81 6.23
N HIS A 108 11.62 8.58 5.76
CA HIS A 108 11.35 8.88 4.36
C HIS A 108 11.16 7.67 3.44
N ARG A 109 10.98 6.47 4.02
CA ARG A 109 10.80 5.24 3.27
C ARG A 109 9.47 5.26 2.54
N GLN A 110 9.43 4.51 1.45
CA GLN A 110 8.21 4.27 0.70
C GLN A 110 7.98 2.76 0.57
N LEU A 111 6.73 2.34 0.49
CA LEU A 111 6.39 0.96 0.17
C LEU A 111 5.76 0.92 -1.23
N PHE A 112 6.35 0.11 -2.11
CA PHE A 112 5.72 -0.21 -3.38
C PHE A 112 4.90 -1.50 -3.24
N ILE A 113 3.62 -1.41 -3.60
CA ILE A 113 2.64 -2.47 -3.50
C ILE A 113 2.09 -2.71 -4.91
N PRO A 114 2.35 -3.87 -5.53
CA PRO A 114 1.89 -4.14 -6.88
C PRO A 114 0.39 -4.48 -6.92
N ARG A 115 -0.19 -4.50 -8.12
CA ARG A 115 -1.55 -4.99 -8.38
C ARG A 115 -1.71 -6.40 -7.83
N GLY A 116 -2.87 -6.68 -7.26
CA GLY A 116 -3.18 -7.98 -6.64
C GLY A 116 -2.95 -8.05 -5.14
N PHE A 117 -2.68 -6.93 -4.48
CA PHE A 117 -2.53 -6.85 -3.04
C PHE A 117 -3.65 -6.01 -2.42
N ALA A 118 -4.11 -6.40 -1.24
CA ALA A 118 -4.90 -5.54 -0.37
C ALA A 118 -3.96 -4.69 0.49
N HIS A 119 -4.25 -3.40 0.63
CA HIS A 119 -3.39 -2.45 1.33
C HIS A 119 -4.15 -1.72 2.43
N GLY A 120 -3.49 -1.50 3.56
CA GLY A 120 -3.99 -0.61 4.61
C GLY A 120 -2.88 -0.10 5.51
N PHE A 121 -3.21 0.85 6.37
CA PHE A 121 -2.28 1.36 7.38
C PHE A 121 -3.01 1.76 8.66
N VAL A 122 -2.27 1.81 9.78
CA VAL A 122 -2.72 2.42 11.04
C VAL A 122 -1.75 3.51 11.48
N VAL A 123 -2.29 4.62 11.98
CA VAL A 123 -1.49 5.76 12.45
C VAL A 123 -0.93 5.49 13.86
N LEU A 124 0.39 5.66 14.02
CA LEU A 124 1.12 5.40 15.27
C LEU A 124 1.49 6.68 16.03
N SER A 125 1.56 7.82 15.35
CA SER A 125 1.78 9.14 15.93
C SER A 125 0.46 9.86 16.24
N ASN A 126 0.51 11.02 16.91
CA ASN A 126 -0.69 11.85 17.16
C ASN A 126 -1.48 12.14 15.88
N GLU A 127 -0.76 12.46 14.80
CA GLU A 127 -1.28 12.60 13.46
C GLU A 127 -0.26 12.12 12.44
N ALA A 128 -0.73 11.71 11.26
CA ALA A 128 0.11 11.42 10.12
C ALA A 128 -0.48 11.96 8.82
N VAL A 129 0.38 12.52 7.96
CA VAL A 129 0.09 12.89 6.58
C VAL A 129 0.64 11.80 5.67
N PHE A 130 -0.25 11.04 5.07
CA PHE A 130 0.05 9.88 4.24
C PHE A 130 -0.23 10.20 2.77
N GLN A 131 0.77 10.03 1.91
CA GLN A 131 0.69 10.28 0.47
C GLN A 131 0.84 8.97 -0.30
N TYR A 132 0.07 8.79 -1.36
CA TYR A 132 0.23 7.65 -2.25
C TYR A 132 -0.09 7.94 -3.70
N LYS A 133 0.66 7.27 -4.58
CA LYS A 133 0.47 7.24 -6.03
C LYS A 133 -0.26 5.98 -6.45
N CYS A 134 -1.18 6.07 -7.41
CA CYS A 134 -1.83 4.92 -8.05
C CYS A 134 -1.55 4.88 -9.56
N ASP A 135 -1.41 3.68 -10.12
CA ASP A 135 -1.17 3.45 -11.55
C ASP A 135 -2.43 3.21 -12.38
N ASN A 136 -3.60 3.44 -11.78
CA ASN A 136 -4.90 3.41 -12.43
C ASN A 136 -5.86 4.34 -11.69
N SER A 137 -6.94 4.77 -12.35
CA SER A 137 -7.95 5.65 -11.76
C SER A 137 -8.80 4.91 -10.73
N TYR A 138 -9.30 5.63 -9.72
CA TYR A 138 -10.25 5.08 -8.76
C TYR A 138 -11.61 4.77 -9.42
N SER A 139 -12.14 3.57 -9.17
CA SER A 139 -13.47 3.13 -9.59
C SER A 139 -14.26 2.61 -8.37
N PRO A 140 -15.30 3.32 -7.90
CA PRO A 140 -16.11 2.87 -6.77
C PRO A 140 -16.71 1.47 -6.98
N GLN A 141 -17.11 1.14 -8.21
CA GLN A 141 -17.73 -0.13 -8.56
C GLN A 141 -16.74 -1.31 -8.55
N SER A 142 -15.45 -1.00 -8.71
CA SER A 142 -14.38 -1.99 -8.71
C SER A 142 -13.72 -2.13 -7.35
N GLU A 143 -14.18 -1.42 -6.34
CA GLU A 143 -13.59 -1.56 -5.02
C GLU A 143 -13.81 -2.97 -4.45
N GLY A 144 -12.76 -3.48 -3.82
CA GLY A 144 -12.80 -4.66 -2.98
C GLY A 144 -12.06 -4.40 -1.68
N ALA A 145 -12.40 -5.16 -0.64
CA ALA A 145 -11.78 -5.01 0.66
C ALA A 145 -11.78 -6.31 1.44
N ILE A 146 -10.82 -6.42 2.35
CA ILE A 146 -10.67 -7.52 3.31
C ILE A 146 -10.70 -6.94 4.72
N ALA A 147 -11.28 -7.67 5.66
CA ALA A 147 -11.27 -7.30 7.06
C ALA A 147 -9.84 -7.09 7.57
N TRP A 148 -9.59 -5.95 8.21
CA TRP A 148 -8.29 -5.62 8.79
C TRP A 148 -7.91 -6.57 9.94
N ASN A 149 -8.90 -7.14 10.62
CA ASN A 149 -8.77 -8.03 11.77
C ASN A 149 -9.01 -9.50 11.42
N ASP A 150 -8.80 -9.90 10.16
CA ASP A 150 -8.89 -11.31 9.78
C ASP A 150 -7.86 -12.15 10.56
N PRO A 151 -8.31 -13.11 11.41
CA PRO A 151 -7.41 -13.90 12.24
C PRO A 151 -6.52 -14.87 11.43
N GLU A 152 -6.89 -15.22 10.20
CA GLU A 152 -6.09 -16.08 9.32
C GLU A 152 -4.93 -15.30 8.66
N ILE A 153 -5.10 -13.99 8.42
CA ILE A 153 -4.01 -13.10 7.99
C ILE A 153 -3.09 -12.76 9.17
N GLY A 154 -3.68 -12.51 10.34
CA GLY A 154 -2.96 -12.34 11.61
C GLY A 154 -2.01 -11.14 11.64
N ILE A 155 -2.48 -9.97 11.20
CA ILE A 155 -1.69 -8.72 11.23
C ILE A 155 -1.57 -8.22 12.67
N ASP A 156 -0.33 -8.03 13.14
CA ASP A 156 -0.07 -7.29 14.38
C ASP A 156 -0.04 -5.79 14.08
N TRP A 157 -1.17 -5.12 14.35
CA TRP A 157 -1.34 -3.70 14.08
C TRP A 157 -0.62 -2.79 15.08
N ILE A 158 0.01 -3.34 16.13
CA ILE A 158 0.77 -2.61 17.15
C ILE A 158 0.05 -1.40 17.78
N VAL A 159 -1.28 -1.45 17.77
CA VAL A 159 -2.21 -0.51 18.39
C VAL A 159 -3.23 -1.34 19.17
N ALA A 160 -3.58 -0.89 20.38
CA ALA A 160 -4.55 -1.60 21.20
C ALA A 160 -5.92 -1.63 20.47
N PRO A 161 -6.65 -2.77 20.45
CA PRO A 161 -7.92 -2.87 19.73
C PRO A 161 -8.95 -1.79 20.08
N GLU A 162 -8.97 -1.33 21.33
CA GLU A 162 -9.82 -0.24 21.82
C GLU A 162 -9.48 1.15 21.26
N ASP A 163 -8.24 1.35 20.82
CA ASP A 163 -7.77 2.61 20.23
C ASP A 163 -7.96 2.65 18.71
N ILE A 164 -8.34 1.53 18.08
CA ILE A 164 -8.53 1.46 16.63
C ILE A 164 -9.80 2.22 16.21
N ILE A 165 -9.62 3.18 15.30
CA ILE A 165 -10.68 4.01 14.74
C ILE A 165 -10.86 3.62 13.27
N LEU A 166 -12.06 3.17 12.92
CA LEU A 166 -12.42 2.73 11.57
C LEU A 166 -13.49 3.64 10.97
N SER A 167 -13.55 3.69 9.65
CA SER A 167 -14.76 4.15 8.98
C SER A 167 -15.89 3.13 9.14
N GLU A 168 -17.16 3.55 9.04
CA GLU A 168 -18.30 2.62 9.08
C GLU A 168 -18.15 1.49 8.05
N LYS A 169 -17.64 1.83 6.86
CA LYS A 169 -17.37 0.90 5.78
C LYS A 169 -16.32 -0.15 6.16
N ASP A 170 -15.25 0.24 6.84
CA ASP A 170 -14.16 -0.66 7.21
C ASP A 170 -14.51 -1.65 8.34
N THR A 171 -15.67 -1.45 9.00
CA THR A 171 -16.19 -2.40 9.99
C THR A 171 -16.88 -3.63 9.39
N ARG A 172 -17.14 -3.64 8.07
CA ARG A 172 -18.06 -4.62 7.43
C ARG A 172 -17.40 -5.48 6.33
N HIS A 173 -16.08 -5.43 6.21
CA HIS A 173 -15.39 -6.17 5.15
C HIS A 173 -15.35 -7.67 5.42
N PRO A 174 -15.41 -8.53 4.39
CA PRO A 174 -15.34 -9.97 4.55
C PRO A 174 -13.93 -10.43 4.96
N PHE A 175 -13.84 -11.59 5.59
CA PHE A 175 -12.57 -12.30 5.72
C PHE A 175 -12.06 -12.78 4.36
N LEU A 176 -10.76 -13.01 4.24
CA LEU A 176 -10.08 -13.41 3.01
C LEU A 176 -10.68 -14.68 2.41
N LYS A 177 -11.03 -15.65 3.24
CA LYS A 177 -11.66 -16.91 2.79
C LYS A 177 -13.04 -16.71 2.17
N ASP A 178 -13.76 -15.68 2.61
CA ASP A 178 -15.12 -15.37 2.18
C ASP A 178 -15.14 -14.37 1.01
N ALA A 179 -13.99 -13.76 0.69
CA ALA A 179 -13.84 -12.88 -0.45
C ALA A 179 -13.94 -13.67 -1.77
N THR A 180 -14.96 -13.35 -2.56
CA THR A 180 -15.29 -14.06 -3.80
C THR A 180 -14.48 -13.57 -5.00
N GLU A 181 -14.18 -12.28 -5.08
CA GLU A 181 -13.53 -11.64 -6.23
C GLU A 181 -12.09 -11.24 -5.90
N LEU A 182 -11.20 -12.24 -5.91
CA LEU A 182 -9.76 -12.08 -5.67
C LEU A 182 -8.96 -12.19 -6.98
N PHE A 183 -7.66 -11.89 -6.90
CA PHE A 183 -6.74 -11.98 -8.02
C PHE A 183 -6.23 -13.41 -8.19
N ASP A 184 -5.67 -13.75 -9.36
CA ASP A 184 -4.95 -15.00 -9.63
C ASP A 184 -3.47 -14.68 -9.84
N TYR A 185 -2.59 -15.36 -9.12
CA TYR A 185 -1.15 -15.18 -9.18
C TYR A 185 -0.56 -15.43 -10.57
N ASN A 186 -1.23 -16.25 -11.39
CA ASN A 186 -0.76 -16.60 -12.72
C ASN A 186 -1.18 -15.59 -13.80
N ILE A 187 -1.93 -14.55 -13.45
CA ILE A 187 -2.38 -13.51 -14.38
C ILE A 187 -1.50 -12.26 -14.24
N ASP A 188 -0.95 -11.78 -15.35
CA ASP A 188 -0.26 -10.48 -15.38
C ASP A 188 -1.26 -9.33 -15.58
N TYR A 189 -1.65 -8.73 -14.45
CA TYR A 189 -2.55 -7.58 -14.40
C TYR A 189 -1.95 -6.26 -14.91
N TYR A 190 -0.74 -6.26 -15.48
CA TYR A 190 -0.10 -5.10 -16.09
C TYR A 190 -0.14 -5.13 -17.62
N THR A 191 -0.46 -6.27 -18.21
CA THR A 191 -0.69 -6.35 -19.67
C THR A 191 -1.99 -5.61 -20.02
N GLU A 192 -1.96 -4.84 -21.10
CA GLU A 192 -3.04 -3.90 -21.46
C GLU A 192 -4.40 -4.60 -21.59
N THR A 193 -5.37 -4.28 -20.74
CA THR A 193 -6.70 -3.99 -21.27
C THR A 193 -6.65 -2.56 -21.79
N SER A 194 -6.29 -2.41 -23.06
CA SER A 194 -6.42 -1.18 -23.83
C SER A 194 -7.92 -0.84 -23.89
N VAL A 195 -8.46 -0.27 -22.81
CA VAL A 195 -9.71 0.48 -22.91
C VAL A 195 -9.29 1.87 -23.34
N SER A 196 -9.18 2.01 -24.65
CA SER A 196 -9.19 3.30 -25.34
C SER A 196 -10.34 4.13 -24.76
N ILE A 197 -10.00 5.27 -24.15
CA ILE A 197 -10.96 6.32 -23.83
C ILE A 197 -11.21 7.11 -25.10
#